data_AF-A0A0Q0PCJ1-F1
#
_entry.id   AF-A0A0Q0PCJ1-F1
#
_cell.length_a   1.000
_cell.length_b   1.000
_cell.length_c   1.000
_cell.angle_alpha   90.00
_cell.angle_beta   90.00
_cell.angle_gamma   90.00
#
_symmetry.space_group_name_H-M   'P 1'
#
loop_
_entity.id
_entity.type
_entity.pdbx_description
1 polymer ?
#
loop_
_entity_poly.entity_id
_entity_poly.type
_entity_poly.pdbx_seq_one_letter_code
_entity_poly.pdbx_strand_id
1 'polypeptide(L)'
;MNLIENFELLLAQRQILMSSFQCAPKNVEDNTRSLLVTLNMIQQQAHEEHNSEAFLCANSVVEIVTAFENDVYFSTENQLVVLQLLLQIHLKQRTHDQAKVFELLLNNNQIDLNKYIPSLALVACQFGVEGLQFSMVGKTPEQINQYILFCIYRGKRLKSIAGIASLNLTPLNALYAEMLLEEISEPLALYSRFVENEYCHSPLFEIFVTSLDEQVLTQIFNLMSRDENLNDRVIQLMGFSGFGKFVPFLAKAMQHPAKTLIAFDALRTLLGPGLDSSIPYQRQFEENTQRRAEFLQFYSAKLLNRWQLYAPDTPGVRLLNGVEVSLETVDKILLKSSPVHQRVAKLHQLRLTGEVRTSSMTIKLAS
;
A
#
# COMPACT_ATOMS: atom_id res chain seq x y z
N MET A 1 -15.16 -28.08 30.35
CA MET A 1 -14.02 -27.49 29.61
C MET A 1 -13.62 -26.26 30.39
N ASN A 2 -12.36 -26.18 30.80
CA ASN A 2 -11.82 -24.99 31.46
C ASN A 2 -11.95 -23.78 30.51
N LEU A 3 -12.18 -22.56 31.03
CA LEU A 3 -12.27 -21.36 30.18
C LEU A 3 -10.98 -21.15 29.38
N ILE A 4 -9.83 -21.45 29.97
CA ILE A 4 -8.52 -21.38 29.29
C ILE A 4 -8.47 -22.38 28.13
N GLU A 5 -8.81 -23.65 28.35
CA GLU A 5 -8.90 -24.67 27.28
C GLU A 5 -9.85 -24.24 26.15
N ASN A 6 -10.96 -23.57 26.47
CA ASN A 6 -11.87 -23.03 25.47
C ASN A 6 -11.27 -21.88 24.68
N PHE A 7 -10.56 -21.00 25.35
CA PHE A 7 -9.86 -19.90 24.71
C PHE A 7 -8.79 -20.42 23.74
N GLU A 8 -8.01 -21.43 24.15
CA GLU A 8 -7.01 -22.08 23.29
C GLU A 8 -7.62 -22.78 22.08
N LEU A 9 -8.76 -23.47 22.27
CA LEU A 9 -9.48 -24.08 21.16
C LEU A 9 -9.92 -23.02 20.14
N LEU A 10 -10.42 -21.88 20.61
CA LEU A 10 -10.81 -20.76 19.76
C LEU A 10 -9.62 -20.12 19.05
N LEU A 11 -8.44 -20.05 19.68
CA LEU A 11 -7.20 -19.61 19.05
C LEU A 11 -6.72 -20.60 17.97
N ALA A 12 -6.78 -21.90 18.23
CA ALA A 12 -6.46 -22.92 17.23
C ALA A 12 -7.41 -22.87 16.03
N GLN A 13 -8.71 -22.66 16.27
CA GLN A 13 -9.68 -22.40 15.22
C GLN A 13 -9.31 -21.14 14.41
N ARG A 14 -8.86 -20.07 15.08
CA ARG A 14 -8.42 -18.85 14.41
C ARG A 14 -7.27 -19.11 13.44
N GLN A 15 -6.28 -19.91 13.83
CA GLN A 15 -5.16 -20.28 12.94
C GLN A 15 -5.64 -21.03 11.69
N ILE A 16 -6.59 -21.97 11.85
CA ILE A 16 -7.20 -22.69 10.71
C ILE A 16 -7.98 -21.74 9.79
N LEU A 17 -8.73 -20.80 10.38
CA LEU A 17 -9.48 -19.81 9.60
C LEU A 17 -8.55 -18.89 8.79
N MET A 18 -7.43 -18.45 9.39
CA MET A 18 -6.47 -17.55 8.75
C MET A 18 -5.59 -18.26 7.70
N SER A 19 -5.42 -19.57 7.79
CA SER A 19 -4.64 -20.38 6.83
C SER A 19 -5.46 -20.85 5.61
N SER A 20 -6.79 -20.77 5.68
CA SER A 20 -7.68 -21.13 4.57
C SER A 20 -8.06 -19.90 3.74
N PHE A 21 -7.58 -19.86 2.49
CA PHE A 21 -7.86 -18.79 1.52
C PHE A 21 -9.35 -18.53 1.25
N GLN A 22 -10.25 -19.45 1.62
CA GLN A 22 -11.69 -19.38 1.35
C GLN A 22 -12.54 -19.09 2.59
N CYS A 23 -11.93 -18.68 3.71
CA CYS A 23 -12.73 -18.35 4.88
C CYS A 23 -13.61 -17.12 4.65
N ALA A 24 -14.91 -17.30 4.85
CA ALA A 24 -15.86 -16.20 4.85
C ALA A 24 -15.47 -15.20 5.97
N PRO A 25 -15.44 -13.88 5.71
CA PRO A 25 -15.15 -12.87 6.72
C PRO A 25 -15.97 -13.05 8.00
N LYS A 26 -17.23 -13.47 7.86
CA LYS A 26 -18.15 -13.79 8.96
C LYS A 26 -17.57 -14.79 9.97
N ASN A 27 -16.87 -15.83 9.52
CA ASN A 27 -16.32 -16.86 10.42
C ASN A 27 -15.22 -16.28 11.33
N VAL A 28 -14.43 -15.37 10.78
CA VAL A 28 -13.40 -14.62 11.49
C VAL A 28 -14.04 -13.69 12.52
N GLU A 29 -15.16 -13.02 12.19
CA GLU A 29 -15.88 -12.16 13.14
C GLU A 29 -16.51 -12.95 14.30
N ASP A 30 -17.19 -14.06 13.98
CA ASP A 30 -17.85 -14.91 14.96
C ASP A 30 -16.83 -15.54 15.94
N ASN A 31 -15.67 -15.94 15.42
CA ASN A 31 -14.55 -16.40 16.24
C ASN A 31 -13.97 -15.28 17.13
N THR A 32 -13.76 -14.07 16.59
CA THR A 32 -13.29 -12.90 17.39
C THR A 32 -14.28 -12.57 18.52
N ARG A 33 -15.59 -12.58 18.25
CA ARG A 33 -16.62 -12.37 19.29
C ARG A 33 -16.55 -13.43 20.39
N SER A 34 -16.39 -14.70 20.00
CA SER A 34 -16.29 -15.81 20.95
C SER A 34 -15.03 -15.71 21.81
N LEU A 35 -13.90 -15.32 21.22
CA LEU A 35 -12.65 -15.04 21.93
C LEU A 35 -12.81 -13.88 22.92
N LEU A 36 -13.43 -12.77 22.50
CA LEU A 36 -13.67 -11.61 23.38
C LEU A 36 -14.54 -11.98 24.59
N VAL A 37 -15.64 -12.73 24.37
CA VAL A 37 -16.52 -13.16 25.47
C VAL A 37 -15.76 -14.06 26.43
N THR A 38 -15.02 -15.05 25.91
CA THR A 38 -14.26 -15.99 26.74
C THR A 38 -13.16 -15.27 27.54
N LEU A 39 -12.44 -14.33 26.91
CA LEU A 39 -11.39 -13.55 27.58
C LEU A 39 -11.96 -12.67 28.71
N ASN A 40 -13.10 -12.02 28.50
CA ASN A 40 -13.77 -11.25 29.56
C ASN A 40 -14.16 -12.14 30.75
N MET A 41 -14.64 -13.37 30.49
CA MET A 41 -14.96 -14.33 31.56
C MET A 41 -13.71 -14.77 32.33
N ILE A 42 -12.59 -15.03 31.64
CA ILE A 42 -11.30 -15.35 32.27
C ILE A 42 -10.84 -14.20 33.17
N GLN A 43 -10.89 -12.95 32.68
CA GLN A 43 -10.48 -11.77 33.46
C GLN A 43 -11.37 -11.54 34.70
N GLN A 44 -12.67 -11.85 34.62
CA GLN A 44 -13.56 -11.77 35.78
C GLN A 44 -13.19 -12.81 36.86
N GLN A 45 -12.87 -14.05 36.46
CA GLN A 45 -12.45 -15.11 37.39
C GLN A 45 -11.04 -14.88 37.96
N ALA A 46 -10.14 -14.29 37.18
CA ALA A 46 -8.79 -13.94 37.60
C ALA A 46 -8.74 -12.95 38.79
N HIS A 47 -9.78 -12.11 38.93
CA HIS A 47 -9.91 -11.25 40.10
C HIS A 47 -10.23 -12.02 41.39
N GLU A 48 -10.69 -13.27 41.27
CA GLU A 48 -11.08 -14.14 42.39
C GLU A 48 -10.00 -15.19 42.73
N GLU A 49 -9.17 -15.60 41.76
CA GLU A 49 -8.14 -16.62 41.92
C GLU A 49 -6.72 -16.14 41.50
N HIS A 50 -5.73 -16.25 42.40
CA HIS A 50 -4.36 -15.74 42.24
C HIS A 50 -3.46 -16.42 41.17
N ASN A 51 -4.02 -17.26 40.28
CA ASN A 51 -3.25 -18.05 39.30
C ASN A 51 -3.54 -17.67 37.84
N SER A 52 -3.97 -16.44 37.60
CA SER A 52 -4.33 -16.00 36.26
C SER A 52 -3.11 -15.72 35.38
N GLU A 53 -3.11 -16.24 34.14
CA GLU A 53 -2.10 -15.94 33.13
C GLU A 53 -1.94 -14.42 32.96
N ALA A 54 -0.74 -13.92 33.25
CA ALA A 54 -0.46 -12.48 33.33
C ALA A 54 -0.81 -11.73 32.04
N PHE A 55 -0.64 -12.37 30.88
CA PHE A 55 -0.94 -11.75 29.59
C PHE A 55 -2.44 -11.61 29.33
N LEU A 56 -3.25 -12.63 29.64
CA LEU A 56 -4.69 -12.54 29.48
C LEU A 56 -5.34 -11.52 30.43
N CYS A 57 -4.67 -11.16 31.52
CA CYS A 57 -5.21 -10.26 32.54
C CYS A 57 -4.66 -8.83 32.46
N ALA A 58 -3.71 -8.57 31.56
CA ALA A 58 -3.13 -7.26 31.37
C ALA A 58 -4.18 -6.24 30.89
N ASN A 59 -4.35 -5.13 31.62
CA ASN A 59 -5.39 -4.13 31.34
C ASN A 59 -4.85 -2.72 31.10
N SER A 60 -3.61 -2.45 31.48
CA SER A 60 -2.93 -1.17 31.24
C SER A 60 -1.88 -1.28 30.13
N VAL A 61 -1.49 -0.13 29.55
CA VAL A 61 -0.44 -0.08 28.51
C VAL A 61 0.85 -0.77 28.98
N VAL A 62 1.27 -0.51 30.23
CA VAL A 62 2.50 -1.09 30.79
C VAL A 62 2.34 -2.59 30.97
N GLU A 63 1.24 -3.04 31.58
CA GLU A 63 0.98 -4.47 31.78
C GLU A 63 0.93 -5.24 30.47
N ILE A 64 0.27 -4.69 29.45
CA ILE A 64 0.13 -5.35 28.14
C ILE A 64 1.51 -5.54 27.51
N VAL A 65 2.35 -4.50 27.52
CA VAL A 65 3.70 -4.57 26.95
C VAL A 65 4.58 -5.54 27.75
N THR A 66 4.58 -5.44 29.08
CA THR A 66 5.38 -6.31 29.94
C THR A 66 4.93 -7.76 29.83
N ALA A 67 3.64 -8.03 29.73
CA ALA A 67 3.15 -9.38 29.59
C ALA A 67 3.41 -9.94 28.19
N PHE A 68 3.32 -9.12 27.13
CA PHE A 68 3.71 -9.53 25.78
C PHE A 68 5.20 -9.89 25.70
N GLU A 69 6.06 -9.11 26.35
CA GLU A 69 7.51 -9.33 26.40
C GLU A 69 7.88 -10.63 27.13
N ASN A 70 7.19 -10.94 28.22
CA ASN A 70 7.50 -12.08 29.07
C ASN A 70 6.67 -13.32 28.74
N ASP A 71 5.76 -13.26 27.77
CA ASP A 71 4.90 -14.38 27.44
C ASP A 71 5.69 -15.51 26.77
N VAL A 72 5.65 -16.66 27.42
CA VAL A 72 6.23 -17.92 26.93
C VAL A 72 5.15 -18.96 26.58
N TYR A 73 3.88 -18.61 26.81
CA TYR A 73 2.78 -19.54 26.71
C TYR A 73 2.20 -19.59 25.30
N PHE A 74 1.89 -18.44 24.71
CA PHE A 74 1.28 -18.38 23.40
C PHE A 74 2.31 -18.39 22.28
N SER A 75 1.96 -19.01 21.15
CA SER A 75 2.73 -18.87 19.91
C SER A 75 2.70 -17.42 19.43
N THR A 76 3.70 -17.02 18.64
CA THR A 76 3.82 -15.67 18.06
C THR A 76 2.53 -15.16 17.41
N GLU A 77 1.83 -16.01 16.65
CA GLU A 77 0.56 -15.66 16.00
C GLU A 77 -0.56 -15.42 17.02
N ASN A 78 -0.65 -16.30 18.03
CA ASN A 78 -1.64 -16.20 19.10
C ASN A 78 -1.38 -14.98 19.98
N GLN A 79 -0.12 -14.63 20.24
CA GLN A 79 0.23 -13.42 20.99
C GLN A 79 -0.30 -12.16 20.30
N LEU A 80 -0.22 -12.08 18.97
CA LEU A 80 -0.81 -10.96 18.22
C LEU A 80 -2.33 -10.95 18.29
N VAL A 81 -2.98 -12.12 18.26
CA VAL A 81 -4.44 -12.21 18.44
C VAL A 81 -4.83 -11.74 19.85
N VAL A 82 -4.15 -12.21 20.89
CA VAL A 82 -4.38 -11.79 22.29
C VAL A 82 -4.15 -10.30 22.44
N LEU A 83 -3.06 -9.75 21.87
CA LEU A 83 -2.80 -8.31 21.84
C LEU A 83 -3.99 -7.55 21.23
N GLN A 84 -4.50 -7.97 20.07
CA GLN A 84 -5.66 -7.33 19.43
C GLN A 84 -6.89 -7.34 20.36
N LEU A 85 -7.16 -8.46 21.03
CA LEU A 85 -8.29 -8.60 21.93
C LEU A 85 -8.14 -7.67 23.15
N LEU A 86 -6.96 -7.60 23.77
CA LEU A 86 -6.69 -6.71 24.90
C LEU A 86 -6.84 -5.23 24.52
N LEU A 87 -6.34 -4.84 23.33
CA LEU A 87 -6.53 -3.49 22.80
C LEU A 87 -8.01 -3.17 22.54
N GLN A 88 -8.80 -4.16 22.10
CA GLN A 88 -10.25 -4.01 21.87
C GLN A 88 -11.08 -3.99 23.15
N ILE A 89 -10.66 -4.66 24.22
CA ILE A 89 -11.36 -4.67 25.50
C ILE A 89 -11.02 -3.40 26.28
N HIS A 90 -9.73 -3.16 26.50
CA HIS A 90 -9.27 -2.17 27.48
C HIS A 90 -8.99 -0.79 26.88
N LEU A 91 -8.59 -0.73 25.60
CA LEU A 91 -8.12 0.50 24.97
C LEU A 91 -8.94 0.93 23.75
N LYS A 92 -10.13 0.36 23.49
CA LYS A 92 -10.91 0.56 22.25
C LYS A 92 -11.09 2.03 21.83
N GLN A 93 -11.37 2.90 22.80
CA GLN A 93 -11.61 4.33 22.58
C GLN A 93 -10.39 5.20 22.89
N ARG A 94 -9.29 4.60 23.35
CA ARG A 94 -8.07 5.29 23.77
C ARG A 94 -7.00 5.14 22.69
N THR A 95 -7.21 5.78 21.55
CA THR A 95 -6.32 5.70 20.38
C THR A 95 -4.87 6.06 20.70
N HIS A 96 -4.66 7.05 21.58
CA HIS A 96 -3.32 7.41 22.07
C HIS A 96 -2.65 6.25 22.84
N ASP A 97 -3.39 5.56 23.71
CA ASP A 97 -2.84 4.44 24.48
C ASP A 97 -2.54 3.24 23.59
N GLN A 98 -3.39 2.96 22.60
CA GLN A 98 -3.12 1.96 21.56
C GLN A 98 -1.82 2.28 20.82
N ALA A 99 -1.65 3.54 20.38
CA ALA A 99 -0.43 4.00 19.72
C ALA A 99 0.81 3.78 20.59
N LYS A 100 0.71 4.09 21.89
CA LYS A 100 1.78 3.93 22.86
C LYS A 100 2.17 2.46 23.07
N VAL A 101 1.21 1.52 23.05
CA VAL A 101 1.51 0.08 23.10
C VAL A 101 2.40 -0.31 21.91
N PHE A 102 2.02 0.04 20.68
CA PHE A 102 2.83 -0.30 19.50
C PHE A 102 4.18 0.42 19.49
N GLU A 103 4.25 1.68 19.95
CA GLU A 103 5.52 2.40 20.09
C GLU A 103 6.47 1.67 21.05
N LEU A 104 5.97 1.26 22.22
CA LEU A 104 6.77 0.53 23.19
C LEU A 104 7.20 -0.84 22.67
N LEU A 105 6.31 -1.59 22.02
CA LEU A 105 6.66 -2.89 21.41
C LEU A 105 7.71 -2.75 20.31
N LEU A 106 7.58 -1.77 19.41
CA LEU A 106 8.54 -1.50 18.34
C LEU A 106 9.89 -1.00 18.87
N ASN A 107 9.90 -0.34 20.03
CA ASN A 107 11.10 0.20 20.64
C ASN A 107 11.76 -0.76 21.64
N ASN A 108 11.14 -1.92 21.93
CA ASN A 108 11.65 -2.89 22.86
C ASN A 108 12.75 -3.74 22.21
N ASN A 109 13.92 -3.79 22.83
CA ASN A 109 15.07 -4.57 22.34
C ASN A 109 15.03 -6.04 22.82
N GLN A 110 14.15 -6.38 23.76
CA GLN A 110 14.01 -7.74 24.28
C GLN A 110 13.07 -8.59 23.40
N ILE A 111 12.20 -7.95 22.61
CA ILE A 111 11.28 -8.63 21.71
C ILE A 111 11.99 -8.90 20.39
N ASP A 112 12.09 -10.17 20.02
CA ASP A 112 12.55 -10.58 18.70
C ASP A 112 11.49 -10.27 17.63
N LEU A 113 11.54 -9.05 17.09
CA LEU A 113 10.57 -8.58 16.11
C LEU A 113 10.57 -9.35 14.80
N ASN A 114 11.65 -10.09 14.46
CA ASN A 114 11.68 -10.93 13.25
C ASN A 114 10.56 -11.95 13.24
N LYS A 115 10.20 -12.50 14.41
CA LYS A 115 9.13 -13.49 14.54
C LYS A 115 7.77 -12.92 14.10
N TYR A 116 7.57 -11.62 14.26
CA TYR A 116 6.28 -10.97 14.02
C TYR A 116 6.22 -10.22 12.68
N ILE A 117 7.23 -10.33 11.81
CA ILE A 117 7.21 -9.71 10.48
C ILE A 117 6.35 -10.55 9.53
N PRO A 118 5.39 -9.97 8.75
CA PRO A 118 4.97 -8.55 8.73
C PRO A 118 3.77 -8.24 9.64
N SER A 119 3.30 -9.24 10.39
CA SER A 119 2.02 -9.23 11.11
C SER A 119 1.87 -8.09 12.12
N LEU A 120 2.90 -7.74 12.90
CA LEU A 120 2.79 -6.66 13.89
C LEU A 120 2.48 -5.30 13.25
N ALA A 121 3.20 -4.95 12.18
CA ALA A 121 2.95 -3.74 11.40
C ALA A 121 1.53 -3.69 10.82
N LEU A 122 1.04 -4.84 10.34
CA LEU A 122 -0.32 -4.95 9.81
C LEU A 122 -1.36 -4.70 10.92
N VAL A 123 -1.17 -5.29 12.09
CA VAL A 123 -2.05 -5.10 13.25
C VAL A 123 -2.05 -3.63 13.68
N ALA A 124 -0.88 -3.00 13.82
CA ALA A 124 -0.79 -1.58 14.13
C ALA A 124 -1.55 -0.70 13.13
N CYS A 125 -1.47 -1.05 11.84
CA CYS A 125 -2.22 -0.35 10.79
C CYS A 125 -3.74 -0.53 10.93
N GLN A 126 -4.22 -1.72 11.29
CA GLN A 126 -5.65 -2.01 11.45
C GLN A 126 -6.29 -1.23 12.59
N PHE A 127 -5.56 -0.96 13.67
CA PHE A 127 -6.03 -0.12 14.78
C PHE A 127 -6.00 1.38 14.45
N GLY A 128 -5.61 1.76 13.23
CA GLY A 128 -5.60 3.15 12.81
C GLY A 128 -4.66 4.01 13.64
N VAL A 129 -3.58 3.42 14.18
CA VAL A 129 -2.59 4.13 15.00
C VAL A 129 -2.06 5.34 14.23
N GLU A 130 -2.17 6.52 14.85
CA GLU A 130 -1.65 7.78 14.33
C GLU A 130 -0.53 8.31 15.22
N GLY A 131 0.47 8.95 14.60
CA GLY A 131 1.51 9.66 15.35
C GLY A 131 2.54 8.77 16.05
N LEU A 132 2.74 7.53 15.62
CA LEU A 132 3.76 6.64 16.18
C LEU A 132 5.14 7.31 16.07
N GLN A 133 5.74 7.63 17.22
CA GLN A 133 7.05 8.28 17.26
C GLN A 133 8.14 7.21 17.15
N PHE A 134 8.75 7.11 15.97
CA PHE A 134 9.86 6.19 15.74
C PHE A 134 11.10 6.95 15.27
N SER A 135 12.17 6.88 16.06
CA SER A 135 13.51 7.29 15.65
C SER A 135 14.24 6.08 15.12
N MET A 136 14.82 6.18 13.92
CA MET A 136 15.66 5.11 13.36
C MET A 136 17.02 4.99 14.07
N VAL A 137 17.44 6.00 14.83
CA VAL A 137 18.75 6.03 15.49
C VAL A 137 18.78 5.02 16.63
N GLY A 138 19.76 4.11 16.61
CA GLY A 138 19.95 3.09 17.64
C GLY A 138 18.96 1.92 17.58
N LYS A 139 18.25 1.74 16.46
CA LYS A 139 17.30 0.66 16.24
C LYS A 139 17.92 -0.51 15.47
N THR A 140 17.40 -1.71 15.72
CA THR A 140 17.80 -2.90 14.97
C THR A 140 17.16 -2.88 13.56
N PRO A 141 17.75 -3.57 12.56
CA PRO A 141 17.16 -3.68 11.23
C PRO A 141 15.70 -4.17 11.23
N GLU A 142 15.35 -5.03 12.18
CA GLU A 142 14.01 -5.61 12.35
C GLU A 142 12.99 -4.58 12.81
N GLN A 143 13.34 -3.78 13.82
CA GLN A 143 12.51 -2.68 14.32
C GLN A 143 12.21 -1.69 13.20
N ILE A 144 13.24 -1.39 12.40
CA ILE A 144 13.12 -0.46 11.28
C ILE A 144 12.27 -1.07 10.17
N ASN A 145 12.44 -2.36 9.87
CA ASN A 145 11.62 -3.06 8.88
C ASN A 145 10.12 -3.05 9.26
N GLN A 146 9.80 -3.37 10.51
CA GLN A 146 8.41 -3.29 11.00
C GLN A 146 7.84 -1.88 10.88
N TYR A 147 8.62 -0.85 11.22
CA TYR A 147 8.17 0.53 11.08
C TYR A 147 7.98 0.95 9.62
N ILE A 148 8.88 0.53 8.71
CA ILE A 148 8.75 0.74 7.26
C ILE A 148 7.46 0.07 6.75
N LEU A 149 7.21 -1.19 7.12
CA LEU A 149 5.99 -1.92 6.76
C LEU A 149 4.73 -1.22 7.27
N PHE A 150 4.76 -0.70 8.50
CA PHE A 150 3.66 0.08 9.06
C PHE A 150 3.40 1.35 8.24
N CYS A 151 4.45 2.08 7.87
CA CYS A 151 4.35 3.27 7.02
C CYS A 151 3.77 2.90 5.64
N ILE A 152 4.20 1.79 5.04
CA ILE A 152 3.67 1.28 3.77
C ILE A 152 2.18 0.96 3.89
N TYR A 153 1.77 0.20 4.91
CA TYR A 153 0.36 -0.18 5.09
C TYR A 153 -0.54 1.03 5.36
N ARG A 154 -0.02 2.06 6.02
CA ARG A 154 -0.72 3.34 6.22
C ARG A 154 -0.61 4.28 5.02
N GLY A 155 0.26 3.97 4.05
CA GLY A 155 0.57 4.83 2.92
C GLY A 155 1.16 6.17 3.33
N LYS A 156 2.01 6.23 4.37
CA LYS A 156 2.63 7.45 4.91
C LYS A 156 4.11 7.54 4.56
N ARG A 157 4.59 8.75 4.24
CA ARG A 157 6.03 9.02 4.00
C ARG A 157 6.84 9.14 5.31
N LEU A 158 8.14 8.87 5.21
CA LEU A 158 9.14 9.05 6.26
C LEU A 158 9.66 10.49 6.27
N LYS A 159 9.61 11.14 7.44
CA LYS A 159 9.98 12.55 7.62
C LYS A 159 11.49 12.84 7.70
N SER A 160 12.37 11.83 7.77
CA SER A 160 13.81 12.06 7.90
C SER A 160 14.65 10.95 7.26
N ILE A 161 15.73 11.38 6.60
CA ILE A 161 16.75 10.59 5.91
C ILE A 161 17.88 10.16 6.89
N ALA A 162 17.96 10.81 8.06
CA ALA A 162 19.08 10.62 8.98
C ALA A 162 19.10 9.18 9.53
N GLY A 163 20.03 8.38 9.03
CA GLY A 163 20.31 7.04 9.50
C GLY A 163 20.13 5.95 8.44
N ILE A 164 19.25 6.11 7.44
CA ILE A 164 18.89 4.99 6.52
C ILE A 164 20.12 4.39 5.82
N ALA A 165 21.01 5.23 5.30
CA ALA A 165 22.23 4.79 4.62
C ALA A 165 23.25 4.07 5.54
N SER A 166 23.13 4.23 6.85
CA SER A 166 23.98 3.55 7.84
C SER A 166 23.36 2.25 8.38
N LEU A 167 22.14 1.91 7.96
CA LEU A 167 21.45 0.73 8.42
C LEU A 167 21.79 -0.47 7.53
N ASN A 168 22.10 -1.61 8.14
CA ASN A 168 22.22 -2.90 7.47
C ASN A 168 20.83 -3.44 7.09
N LEU A 169 20.12 -2.74 6.21
CA LEU A 169 18.84 -3.19 5.66
C LEU A 169 19.07 -4.22 4.55
N THR A 170 18.12 -5.13 4.38
CA THR A 170 18.08 -5.95 3.16
C THR A 170 17.88 -5.04 1.94
N PRO A 171 18.35 -5.43 0.74
CA PRO A 171 18.21 -4.62 -0.46
C PRO A 171 16.77 -4.16 -0.72
N LEU A 172 15.80 -5.05 -0.49
CA LEU A 172 14.37 -4.73 -0.64
C LEU A 172 13.88 -3.72 0.40
N ASN A 173 14.26 -3.87 1.67
CA ASN A 173 13.85 -2.93 2.72
C ASN A 173 14.47 -1.55 2.52
N ALA A 174 15.71 -1.49 2.02
CA ALA A 174 16.36 -0.24 1.63
C ALA A 174 15.57 0.45 0.50
N LEU A 175 15.13 -0.32 -0.50
CA LEU A 175 14.29 0.17 -1.60
C LEU A 175 12.97 0.77 -1.09
N TYR A 176 12.28 0.08 -0.19
CA TYR A 176 11.07 0.60 0.44
C TYR A 176 11.32 1.84 1.29
N ALA A 177 12.39 1.86 2.10
CA ALA A 177 12.75 3.00 2.94
C ALA A 177 12.99 4.25 2.10
N GLU A 178 13.78 4.14 1.03
CA GLU A 178 14.07 5.24 0.11
C GLU A 178 12.83 5.73 -0.62
N MET A 179 11.92 4.82 -0.98
CA MET A 179 10.66 5.16 -1.61
C MET A 179 9.66 5.88 -0.70
N LEU A 180 9.77 5.70 0.61
CA LEU A 180 8.96 6.41 1.57
C LEU A 180 9.49 7.81 1.89
N LEU A 181 10.70 8.18 1.44
CA LEU A 181 11.23 9.53 1.67
C LEU A 181 10.40 10.60 0.95
N GLU A 182 10.38 11.80 1.51
CA GLU A 182 9.69 12.94 0.89
C GLU A 182 10.36 13.37 -0.43
N GLU A 183 11.68 13.26 -0.52
CA GLU A 183 12.47 13.59 -1.71
C GLU A 183 13.40 12.44 -2.09
N ILE A 184 13.44 12.12 -3.38
CA ILE A 184 14.33 11.11 -3.96
C ILE A 184 15.58 11.85 -4.49
N SER A 185 16.70 11.72 -3.79
CA SER A 185 17.95 12.42 -4.14
C SER A 185 18.65 11.83 -5.38
N GLU A 186 18.64 10.50 -5.54
CA GLU A 186 19.35 9.82 -6.64
C GLU A 186 18.42 8.85 -7.42
N PRO A 187 17.49 9.37 -8.24
CA PRO A 187 16.51 8.53 -8.94
C PRO A 187 17.11 7.46 -9.86
N LEU A 188 18.21 7.75 -10.56
CA LEU A 188 18.84 6.79 -11.47
C LEU A 188 19.50 5.63 -10.72
N ALA A 189 20.14 5.90 -9.58
CA ALA A 189 20.70 4.85 -8.73
C ALA A 189 19.58 3.98 -8.13
N LEU A 190 18.49 4.62 -7.71
CA LEU A 190 17.31 3.93 -7.21
C LEU A 190 16.66 3.03 -8.28
N TYR A 191 16.58 3.50 -9.53
CA TYR A 191 16.13 2.69 -10.66
C TYR A 191 17.00 1.44 -10.86
N SER A 192 18.33 1.55 -10.81
CA SER A 192 19.22 0.38 -10.91
C SER A 192 18.89 -0.68 -9.85
N ARG A 193 18.59 -0.25 -8.61
CA ARG A 193 18.19 -1.17 -7.53
C ARG A 193 16.84 -1.82 -7.79
N PHE A 194 15.87 -1.13 -8.40
CA PHE A 194 14.61 -1.74 -8.83
C PHE A 194 14.84 -2.84 -9.86
N VAL A 195 15.79 -2.66 -10.78
CA VAL A 195 16.17 -3.67 -11.77
C VAL A 195 16.86 -4.85 -11.09
N GLU A 196 17.85 -4.59 -10.24
CA GLU A 196 18.61 -5.62 -9.50
C GLU A 196 17.71 -6.52 -8.63
N ASN A 197 16.64 -5.95 -8.07
CA ASN A 197 15.69 -6.69 -7.24
C ASN A 197 14.51 -7.28 -8.04
N GLU A 198 14.44 -7.10 -9.36
CA GLU A 198 13.31 -7.52 -10.22
C GLU A 198 11.94 -6.86 -9.87
N TYR A 199 11.96 -5.63 -9.36
CA TYR A 199 10.76 -4.94 -8.87
C TYR A 199 10.11 -3.95 -9.87
N CYS A 200 10.54 -3.89 -11.12
CA CYS A 200 10.00 -2.96 -12.14
C CYS A 200 8.49 -3.15 -12.45
N HIS A 201 7.95 -4.34 -12.17
CA HIS A 201 6.51 -4.62 -12.32
C HIS A 201 5.69 -4.40 -11.03
N SER A 202 6.35 -4.03 -9.93
CA SER A 202 5.69 -3.87 -8.63
C SER A 202 4.86 -2.56 -8.55
N PRO A 203 3.87 -2.50 -7.64
CA PRO A 203 3.21 -1.24 -7.26
C PRO A 203 4.17 -0.21 -6.68
N LEU A 204 5.24 -0.64 -5.98
CA LEU A 204 6.27 0.25 -5.44
C LEU A 204 6.94 1.06 -6.57
N PHE A 205 7.18 0.42 -7.71
CA PHE A 205 7.75 1.09 -8.87
C PHE A 205 6.77 2.09 -9.52
N GLU A 206 5.46 1.90 -9.39
CA GLU A 206 4.46 2.87 -9.85
C GLU A 206 4.48 4.14 -8.97
N ILE A 207 4.67 3.97 -7.67
CA ILE A 207 4.87 5.08 -6.73
C ILE A 207 6.16 5.83 -7.08
N PHE A 208 7.23 5.10 -7.41
CA PHE A 208 8.49 5.67 -7.89
C PHE A 208 8.26 6.54 -9.12
N VAL A 209 7.72 5.97 -10.20
CA VAL A 209 7.46 6.70 -11.45
C VAL A 209 6.59 7.93 -11.25
N THR A 210 5.53 7.84 -10.46
CA THR A 210 4.63 8.98 -10.23
C THR A 210 5.28 10.08 -9.39
N SER A 211 6.25 9.75 -8.54
CA SER A 211 6.96 10.71 -7.68
C SER A 211 8.04 11.52 -8.39
N LEU A 212 8.53 11.08 -9.55
CA LEU A 212 9.62 11.73 -10.28
C LEU A 212 9.15 12.87 -11.17
N ASP A 213 10.02 13.86 -11.41
CA ASP A 213 9.78 14.90 -12.40
C ASP A 213 9.82 14.39 -13.86
N GLU A 214 9.43 15.25 -14.79
CA GLU A 214 9.34 14.88 -16.21
C GLU A 214 10.71 14.53 -16.82
N GLN A 215 11.75 15.28 -16.43
CA GLN A 215 13.08 15.17 -17.04
C GLN A 215 13.75 13.85 -16.66
N VAL A 216 13.77 13.53 -15.37
CA VAL A 216 14.33 12.29 -14.84
C VAL A 216 13.52 11.10 -15.34
N LEU A 217 12.20 11.20 -15.35
CA LEU A 217 11.36 10.10 -15.80
C LEU A 217 11.58 9.79 -17.29
N THR A 218 11.79 10.81 -18.13
CA THR A 218 12.16 10.61 -19.53
C THR A 218 13.47 9.84 -19.66
N GLN A 219 14.47 10.13 -18.82
CA GLN A 219 15.74 9.39 -18.83
C GLN A 219 15.53 7.93 -18.43
N ILE A 220 14.75 7.67 -17.38
CA ILE A 220 14.45 6.31 -16.91
C ILE A 220 13.70 5.51 -17.97
N PHE A 221 12.69 6.08 -18.61
CA PHE A 221 11.97 5.38 -19.69
C PHE A 221 12.88 5.06 -20.87
N ASN A 222 13.80 5.96 -21.25
CA ASN A 222 14.79 5.67 -22.29
C ASN A 222 15.74 4.53 -21.90
N LEU A 223 16.08 4.38 -20.62
CA LEU A 223 16.87 3.25 -20.12
C LEU A 223 16.05 1.96 -20.11
N MET A 224 14.83 2.00 -19.59
CA MET A 224 13.92 0.85 -19.53
C MET A 224 13.59 0.29 -20.92
N SER A 225 13.36 1.15 -21.92
CA SER A 225 13.04 0.73 -23.29
C SER A 225 14.19 0.03 -24.03
N ARG A 226 15.39 -0.07 -23.42
CA ARG A 226 16.48 -0.91 -23.94
C ARG A 226 16.25 -2.40 -23.67
N ASP A 227 15.44 -2.72 -22.66
CA ASP A 227 14.98 -4.08 -22.39
C ASP A 227 13.62 -4.30 -23.05
N GLU A 228 13.57 -5.23 -24.01
CA GLU A 228 12.35 -5.51 -24.75
C GLU A 228 11.21 -6.00 -23.85
N ASN A 229 11.53 -6.66 -22.73
CA ASN A 229 10.54 -7.17 -21.77
C ASN A 229 9.82 -6.04 -21.03
N LEU A 230 10.44 -4.86 -20.92
CA LEU A 230 9.88 -3.71 -20.20
C LEU A 230 9.13 -2.75 -21.12
N ASN A 231 9.14 -2.94 -22.44
CA ASN A 231 8.54 -2.01 -23.39
C ASN A 231 7.05 -1.73 -23.12
N ASP A 232 6.28 -2.79 -22.90
CA ASP A 232 4.85 -2.69 -22.58
C ASP A 232 4.63 -2.00 -21.23
N ARG A 233 5.51 -2.30 -20.26
CA ARG A 233 5.49 -1.67 -18.95
C ARG A 233 5.77 -0.16 -19.04
N VAL A 234 6.73 0.26 -19.87
CA VAL A 234 7.03 1.68 -20.11
C VAL A 234 5.80 2.41 -20.66
N ILE A 235 5.05 1.81 -21.59
CA ILE A 235 3.82 2.40 -22.14
C ILE A 235 2.78 2.63 -21.04
N GLN A 236 2.56 1.66 -20.16
CA GLN A 236 1.65 1.83 -19.02
C GLN A 236 2.11 2.95 -18.08
N LEU A 237 3.40 2.96 -17.75
CA LEU A 237 3.99 3.90 -16.81
C LEU A 237 3.98 5.34 -17.34
N MET A 238 4.11 5.54 -18.66
CA MET A 238 3.87 6.84 -19.30
C MET A 238 2.45 7.34 -19.00
N GLY A 239 1.44 6.47 -19.10
CA GLY A 239 0.06 6.80 -18.73
C GLY A 239 -0.10 7.12 -17.25
N PHE A 240 0.50 6.33 -16.36
CA PHE A 240 0.38 6.53 -14.91
C PHE A 240 1.10 7.79 -14.42
N SER A 241 2.21 8.16 -15.05
CA SER A 241 2.98 9.36 -14.71
C SER A 241 2.17 10.65 -14.80
N GLY A 242 1.14 10.67 -15.64
CA GLY A 242 0.31 11.84 -15.86
C GLY A 242 0.88 12.84 -16.86
N PHE A 243 2.15 12.79 -17.25
CA PHE A 243 2.71 13.86 -18.07
C PHE A 243 2.12 13.91 -19.48
N GLY A 244 1.50 15.03 -19.84
CA GLY A 244 0.90 15.23 -21.16
C GLY A 244 1.91 15.12 -22.31
N LYS A 245 3.19 15.38 -22.05
CA LYS A 245 4.29 15.21 -23.02
C LYS A 245 4.41 13.79 -23.57
N PHE A 246 3.93 12.78 -22.85
CA PHE A 246 3.97 11.39 -23.34
C PHE A 246 2.82 11.05 -24.30
N VAL A 247 1.80 11.90 -24.45
CA VAL A 247 0.66 11.65 -25.35
C VAL A 247 1.09 11.37 -26.80
N PRO A 248 2.01 12.14 -27.43
CA PRO A 248 2.50 11.81 -28.77
C PRO A 248 3.22 10.46 -28.85
N PHE A 249 3.95 10.07 -27.81
CA PHE A 249 4.67 8.79 -27.77
C PHE A 249 3.70 7.62 -27.66
N LEU A 250 2.70 7.75 -26.79
CA LEU A 250 1.64 6.75 -26.65
C LEU A 250 0.79 6.65 -27.93
N ALA A 251 0.46 7.78 -28.57
CA ALA A 251 -0.27 7.76 -29.82
C ALA A 251 0.52 7.10 -30.96
N LYS A 252 1.84 7.28 -31.01
CA LYS A 252 2.72 6.51 -31.92
C LYS A 252 2.78 5.03 -31.54
N ALA A 253 2.87 4.69 -30.26
CA ALA A 253 2.84 3.30 -29.81
C ALA A 253 1.51 2.61 -30.18
N MET A 254 0.40 3.36 -30.17
CA MET A 254 -0.90 2.87 -30.60
C MET A 254 -0.94 2.46 -32.08
N GLN A 255 -0.05 3.00 -32.93
CA GLN A 255 0.07 2.61 -34.34
C GLN A 255 0.74 1.25 -34.53
N HIS A 256 1.47 0.77 -33.52
CA HIS A 256 2.14 -0.52 -33.61
C HIS A 256 1.17 -1.66 -33.22
N PRO A 257 0.99 -2.70 -34.06
CA PRO A 257 -0.02 -3.74 -33.82
C PRO A 257 0.10 -4.44 -32.46
N ALA A 258 1.33 -4.79 -32.06
CA ALA A 258 1.57 -5.45 -30.77
C ALA A 258 1.27 -4.56 -29.55
N LYS A 259 1.25 -3.22 -29.71
CA LYS A 259 1.21 -2.25 -28.62
C LYS A 259 -0.08 -1.42 -28.62
N THR A 260 -0.99 -1.66 -29.56
CA THR A 260 -2.15 -0.81 -29.78
C THR A 260 -3.02 -0.66 -28.53
N LEU A 261 -3.39 -1.78 -27.91
CA LEU A 261 -4.36 -1.80 -26.82
C LEU A 261 -3.78 -1.20 -25.54
N ILE A 262 -2.54 -1.58 -25.20
CA ILE A 262 -1.86 -1.06 -24.02
C ILE A 262 -1.59 0.45 -24.12
N ALA A 263 -1.25 0.93 -25.31
CA ALA A 263 -1.10 2.36 -25.57
C ALA A 263 -2.43 3.11 -25.53
N PHE A 264 -3.51 2.51 -26.03
CA PHE A 264 -4.86 3.07 -25.92
C PHE A 264 -5.29 3.20 -24.45
N ASP A 265 -5.09 2.17 -23.63
CA ASP A 265 -5.44 2.20 -22.20
C ASP A 265 -4.63 3.25 -21.43
N ALA A 266 -3.34 3.40 -21.75
CA ALA A 266 -2.49 4.44 -21.19
C ALA A 266 -2.95 5.86 -21.60
N LEU A 267 -3.28 6.06 -22.88
CA LEU A 267 -3.87 7.33 -23.36
C LEU A 267 -5.21 7.62 -22.69
N ARG A 268 -6.05 6.60 -22.53
CA ARG A 268 -7.36 6.72 -21.91
C ARG A 268 -7.23 7.12 -20.44
N THR A 269 -6.23 6.58 -19.74
CA THR A 269 -5.91 6.99 -18.36
C THR A 269 -5.56 8.48 -18.27
N LEU A 270 -4.77 9.00 -19.23
CA LEU A 270 -4.37 10.41 -19.26
C LEU A 270 -5.49 11.34 -19.69
N LEU A 271 -6.19 11.02 -20.78
CA LEU A 271 -7.10 11.92 -21.49
C LEU A 271 -8.58 11.70 -21.14
N GLY A 272 -8.92 10.55 -20.57
CA GLY A 272 -10.26 10.22 -20.11
C GLY A 272 -11.35 10.46 -21.16
N PRO A 273 -12.46 11.13 -20.80
CA PRO A 273 -13.58 11.43 -21.70
C PRO A 273 -13.17 12.18 -22.99
N GLY A 274 -12.08 12.94 -22.96
CA GLY A 274 -11.57 13.63 -24.15
C GLY A 274 -11.14 12.66 -25.25
N LEU A 275 -10.53 11.54 -24.88
CA LEU A 275 -10.20 10.47 -25.82
C LEU A 275 -11.44 9.68 -26.22
N ASP A 276 -12.27 9.32 -25.24
CA ASP A 276 -13.49 8.52 -25.47
C ASP A 276 -14.46 9.24 -26.44
N SER A 277 -14.52 10.57 -26.41
CA SER A 277 -15.34 11.36 -27.35
C SER A 277 -14.76 11.42 -28.77
N SER A 278 -13.46 11.17 -28.93
CA SER A 278 -12.77 11.24 -30.22
C SER A 278 -12.85 9.96 -31.04
N ILE A 279 -13.25 8.84 -30.42
CA ILE A 279 -13.34 7.52 -31.06
C ILE A 279 -14.78 7.01 -30.91
N PRO A 280 -15.46 6.51 -31.95
CA PRO A 280 -16.80 5.98 -31.79
C PRO A 280 -16.83 4.80 -30.81
N TYR A 281 -17.83 4.78 -29.91
CA TYR A 281 -18.00 3.75 -28.86
C TYR A 281 -17.88 2.33 -29.40
N GLN A 282 -18.56 2.04 -30.52
CA GLN A 282 -18.56 0.72 -31.18
C GLN A 282 -17.14 0.25 -31.58
N ARG A 283 -16.23 1.18 -31.86
CA ARG A 283 -14.84 0.87 -32.24
C ARG A 283 -13.95 0.65 -31.03
N GLN A 284 -14.22 1.36 -29.92
CA GLN A 284 -13.48 1.21 -28.67
C GLN A 284 -13.77 -0.13 -27.98
N PHE A 285 -15.01 -0.59 -28.06
CA PHE A 285 -15.49 -1.79 -27.37
C PHE A 285 -15.83 -2.93 -28.34
N GLU A 286 -15.19 -2.94 -29.52
CA GLU A 286 -15.24 -4.07 -30.45
C GLU A 286 -14.77 -5.35 -29.74
N GLU A 287 -15.58 -6.40 -29.80
CA GLU A 287 -15.34 -7.66 -29.08
C GLU A 287 -14.11 -8.40 -29.64
N ASN A 288 -13.91 -8.33 -30.95
CA ASN A 288 -12.74 -8.90 -31.58
C ASN A 288 -11.51 -8.02 -31.33
N THR A 289 -10.61 -8.50 -30.48
CA THR A 289 -9.37 -7.82 -30.07
C THR A 289 -8.51 -7.34 -31.25
N GLN A 290 -8.41 -8.12 -32.32
CA GLN A 290 -7.61 -7.78 -33.50
C GLN A 290 -8.27 -6.66 -34.31
N ARG A 291 -9.58 -6.76 -34.59
CA ARG A 291 -10.34 -5.70 -35.26
C ARG A 291 -10.36 -4.41 -34.43
N ARG A 292 -10.50 -4.53 -33.12
CA ARG A 292 -10.40 -3.40 -32.19
C ARG A 292 -9.06 -2.69 -32.33
N ALA A 293 -7.95 -3.45 -32.36
CA ALA A 293 -6.63 -2.87 -32.57
C ALA A 293 -6.51 -2.15 -33.93
N GLU A 294 -6.99 -2.75 -35.01
CA GLU A 294 -6.99 -2.12 -36.34
C GLU A 294 -7.76 -0.79 -36.35
N PHE A 295 -8.94 -0.73 -35.71
CA PHE A 295 -9.69 0.51 -35.60
C PHE A 295 -8.94 1.56 -34.78
N LEU A 296 -8.41 1.19 -33.61
CA LEU A 296 -7.70 2.12 -32.74
C LEU A 296 -6.43 2.68 -33.41
N GLN A 297 -5.70 1.87 -34.19
CA GLN A 297 -4.57 2.34 -35.00
C GLN A 297 -4.98 3.46 -35.95
N PHE A 298 -6.13 3.35 -36.63
CA PHE A 298 -6.61 4.42 -37.51
C PHE A 298 -6.90 5.72 -36.75
N TYR A 299 -7.50 5.64 -35.56
CA TYR A 299 -7.80 6.83 -34.76
C TYR A 299 -6.56 7.47 -34.11
N SER A 300 -5.46 6.72 -33.94
CA SER A 300 -4.20 7.25 -33.42
C SER A 300 -3.62 8.39 -34.26
N ALA A 301 -3.71 8.28 -35.59
CA ALA A 301 -3.19 9.29 -36.51
C ALA A 301 -3.99 10.60 -36.39
N LYS A 302 -5.31 10.49 -36.19
CA LYS A 302 -6.19 11.65 -35.93
C LYS A 302 -5.88 12.31 -34.59
N LEU A 303 -5.59 11.51 -33.56
CA LEU A 303 -5.20 12.01 -32.24
C LEU A 303 -3.89 12.81 -32.33
N LEU A 304 -2.87 12.29 -33.02
CA LEU A 304 -1.58 12.99 -33.20
C LEU A 304 -1.75 14.34 -33.88
N ASN A 305 -2.52 14.40 -34.97
CA ASN A 305 -2.76 15.65 -35.70
C ASN A 305 -3.48 16.68 -34.81
N ARG A 306 -4.52 16.26 -34.09
CA ARG A 306 -5.21 17.13 -33.12
C ARG A 306 -4.27 17.61 -32.01
N TRP A 307 -3.45 16.72 -31.45
CA TRP A 307 -2.53 17.09 -30.39
C TRP A 307 -1.50 18.12 -30.86
N GLN A 308 -0.99 18.02 -32.10
CA GLN A 308 -0.09 19.04 -32.65
C GLN A 308 -0.72 20.42 -32.79
N LEU A 309 -2.04 20.50 -32.98
CA LEU A 309 -2.78 21.75 -33.16
C LEU A 309 -3.26 22.37 -31.84
N TYR A 310 -3.49 21.55 -30.81
CA TYR A 310 -4.14 21.95 -29.56
C TYR A 310 -3.35 21.60 -28.30
N ALA A 311 -2.12 21.07 -28.42
CA ALA A 311 -1.30 20.77 -27.27
C ALA A 311 -1.20 22.03 -26.41
N PRO A 312 -1.61 21.97 -25.14
CA PRO A 312 -1.46 23.12 -24.27
C PRO A 312 0.03 23.49 -24.21
N ASP A 313 0.34 24.78 -24.35
CA ASP A 313 1.69 25.36 -24.27
C ASP A 313 2.35 25.22 -22.89
N THR A 314 1.90 24.27 -22.07
CA THR A 314 2.32 24.08 -20.69
C THR A 314 3.12 22.78 -20.56
N PRO A 315 4.44 22.80 -20.87
CA PRO A 315 5.33 21.71 -20.51
C PRO A 315 5.26 21.45 -18.99
N GLY A 316 5.34 20.18 -18.58
CA GLY A 316 5.30 19.78 -17.17
C GLY A 316 3.91 19.56 -16.54
N VAL A 317 2.81 19.85 -17.24
CA VAL A 317 1.46 19.59 -16.70
C VAL A 317 1.16 18.09 -16.67
N ARG A 318 0.75 17.62 -15.50
CA ARG A 318 0.22 16.26 -15.32
C ARG A 318 -1.28 16.27 -15.51
N LEU A 319 -1.75 15.37 -16.34
CA LEU A 319 -3.13 15.10 -16.65
C LEU A 319 -3.54 13.73 -16.10
N LEU A 320 -4.74 13.66 -15.57
CA LEU A 320 -5.41 12.40 -15.25
C LEU A 320 -6.86 12.54 -15.63
N ASN A 321 -7.40 11.58 -16.39
CA ASN A 321 -8.78 11.63 -16.86
C ASN A 321 -9.13 12.93 -17.63
N GLY A 322 -8.15 13.49 -18.35
CA GLY A 322 -8.29 14.69 -19.18
C GLY A 322 -8.21 16.03 -18.43
N VAL A 323 -7.96 16.02 -17.12
CA VAL A 323 -7.86 17.23 -16.30
C VAL A 323 -6.51 17.32 -15.61
N GLU A 324 -6.06 18.54 -15.32
CA GLU A 324 -4.84 18.77 -14.56
C GLU A 324 -4.91 18.16 -13.16
N VAL A 325 -3.80 17.53 -12.74
CA VAL A 325 -3.69 16.83 -11.46
C VAL A 325 -3.48 17.85 -10.33
N SER A 326 -4.51 18.01 -9.51
CA SER A 326 -4.54 18.77 -8.26
C SER A 326 -5.24 17.95 -7.18
N LEU A 327 -5.17 18.38 -5.92
CA LEU A 327 -5.88 17.68 -4.83
C LEU A 327 -7.39 17.59 -5.09
N GLU A 328 -7.99 18.70 -5.55
CA GLU A 328 -9.43 18.76 -5.83
C GLU A 328 -9.84 17.82 -6.98
N THR A 329 -9.04 17.76 -8.05
CA THR A 329 -9.35 16.90 -9.20
C THR A 329 -9.12 15.43 -8.88
N VAL A 330 -8.09 15.10 -8.10
CA VAL A 330 -7.85 13.74 -7.58
C VAL A 330 -9.03 13.25 -6.76
N ASP A 331 -9.52 14.04 -5.79
CA ASP A 331 -10.66 13.65 -4.96
C ASP A 331 -11.94 13.45 -5.79
N LYS A 332 -12.18 14.29 -6.81
CA LYS A 332 -13.28 14.11 -7.76
C LYS A 332 -13.18 12.80 -8.54
N ILE A 333 -11.97 12.45 -9.02
CA ILE A 333 -11.72 11.22 -9.78
C ILE A 333 -11.91 9.97 -8.90
N LEU A 334 -11.45 10.03 -7.64
CA LEU A 334 -11.63 8.94 -6.69
C LEU A 334 -13.11 8.58 -6.46
N LEU A 335 -14.01 9.56 -6.52
CA LEU A 335 -15.44 9.37 -6.27
C LEU A 335 -16.23 8.95 -7.51
N LYS A 336 -15.85 9.42 -8.71
CA LYS A 336 -16.73 9.38 -9.90
C LYS A 336 -16.16 8.66 -11.13
N SER A 337 -14.91 8.22 -11.09
CA SER A 337 -14.25 7.62 -12.26
C SER A 337 -14.13 6.09 -12.17
N SER A 338 -13.66 5.46 -13.24
CA SER A 338 -13.47 4.00 -13.29
C SER A 338 -12.37 3.50 -12.33
N PRO A 339 -12.36 2.22 -11.94
CA PRO A 339 -11.37 1.67 -11.01
C PRO A 339 -9.90 1.92 -11.40
N VAL A 340 -9.59 1.92 -12.70
CA VAL A 340 -8.24 2.22 -13.20
C VAL A 340 -7.86 3.66 -12.90
N HIS A 341 -8.74 4.62 -13.18
CA HIS A 341 -8.51 6.03 -12.85
C HIS A 341 -8.43 6.26 -11.34
N GLN A 342 -9.26 5.57 -10.55
CA GLN A 342 -9.21 5.64 -9.09
C GLN A 342 -7.87 5.13 -8.56
N ARG A 343 -7.35 4.01 -9.09
CA ARG A 343 -6.03 3.48 -8.72
C ARG A 343 -4.93 4.49 -8.99
N VAL A 344 -4.89 5.07 -10.20
CA VAL A 344 -3.86 6.05 -10.58
C VAL A 344 -4.03 7.35 -9.79
N ALA A 345 -5.26 7.77 -9.49
CA ALA A 345 -5.54 8.91 -8.63
C ALA A 345 -4.96 8.73 -7.21
N LYS A 346 -5.00 7.52 -6.64
CA LYS A 346 -4.35 7.22 -5.34
C LYS A 346 -2.84 7.42 -5.39
N LEU A 347 -2.18 7.06 -6.50
CA LEU A 347 -0.74 7.31 -6.68
C LEU A 347 -0.44 8.83 -6.68
N HIS A 348 -1.24 9.61 -7.40
CA HIS A 348 -1.09 11.07 -7.43
C HIS A 348 -1.49 11.74 -6.10
N GLN A 349 -2.43 11.17 -5.34
CA GLN A 349 -2.77 11.61 -3.99
C GLN A 349 -1.58 11.45 -3.03
N LEU A 350 -0.92 10.28 -3.08
CA LEU A 350 0.29 10.01 -2.31
C LEU A 350 1.41 11.00 -2.67
N ARG A 351 1.60 11.29 -3.95
CA ARG A 351 2.57 12.29 -4.42
C ARG A 351 2.27 13.68 -3.87
N LEU A 352 1.01 14.11 -3.91
CA LEU A 352 0.61 15.47 -3.55
C LEU A 352 0.53 15.72 -2.04
N THR A 353 0.20 14.70 -1.25
CA THR A 353 -0.05 14.86 0.20
C THR A 353 0.95 14.12 1.09
N GLY A 354 1.77 13.24 0.53
CA GLY A 354 2.60 12.31 1.29
C GLY A 354 1.81 11.20 2.00
N GLU A 355 0.48 11.15 1.79
CA GLU A 355 -0.41 10.15 2.37
C GLU A 355 -1.40 9.62 1.31
N VAL A 356 -1.70 8.32 1.32
CA VAL A 356 -2.91 7.83 0.63
C VAL A 356 -4.08 8.00 1.59
N ARG A 357 -4.95 8.98 1.36
CA ARG A 357 -6.20 9.08 2.10
C ARG A 357 -7.10 7.93 1.68
N THR A 358 -7.04 6.84 2.42
CA THR A 358 -8.05 5.79 2.29
C THR A 358 -9.37 6.39 2.76
N SER A 359 -10.26 6.69 1.81
CA SER A 359 -11.67 6.93 2.12
C SER A 359 -12.24 5.64 2.71
N SER A 360 -12.04 5.43 4.01
CA SER A 360 -12.65 4.38 4.84
C SER A 360 -12.94 3.06 4.11
N MET A 361 -11.96 2.53 3.38
CA MET A 361 -11.83 1.09 3.20
C MET A 361 -10.73 0.65 4.15
N THR A 362 -10.93 0.92 5.44
CA THR A 362 -10.63 -0.11 6.43
C THR A 362 -11.11 -1.42 5.81
N ILE A 363 -10.20 -2.34 5.57
CA ILE A 363 -10.56 -3.75 5.66
C ILE A 363 -11.15 -3.84 7.07
N LYS A 364 -12.49 -3.73 7.15
CA LYS A 364 -13.21 -4.02 8.37
C LYS A 364 -13.02 -5.51 8.57
N LEU A 365 -11.96 -5.88 9.26
CA LEU A 365 -12.07 -7.00 10.16
C LEU A 365 -12.99 -6.50 11.27
N ALA A 366 -14.27 -6.88 11.16
CA ALA A 366 -15.30 -6.84 12.18
C ALA A 366 -15.28 -5.63 13.14
N SER A 367 -16.11 -4.62 12.85
CA SER A 367 -16.58 -3.68 13.89
C SER A 367 -17.59 -4.34 14.81
#